data_AF-R5GRE8-F1
#
_entry.id   AF-R5GRE8-F1
#
_cell.length_a   1.000
_cell.length_b   1.000
_cell.length_c   1.000
_cell.angle_alpha   90.00
_cell.angle_beta   90.00
_cell.angle_gamma   90.00
#
_symmetry.space_group_name_H-M   'P 1'
#
loop_
_entity.id
_entity.type
_entity.pdbx_description
1 polymer ?
#
loop_
_entity_poly.entity_id
_entity_poly.type
_entity_poly.pdbx_seq_one_letter_code
_entity_poly.pdbx_strand_id
1 'polypeptide(L)'
;MSFPNPDGQKKLDEMYTKLKEHLSDERIDLLRRYFEAANNFYQIITLKRLFRIINSQNSETYTEGDFLAYAEITRHERHYFEIYGLDEIFERQPESTPINRLLIHESLLEYNDYVELYSEKQGRAYYVPEKEVLLKYEDEFYCEQTPQFLAMREFCTKNAKKSDDEVIEDLLFAILFNVKCEHSSPFDALEFINKFSVQLDVNKKKFPEFIRLYCELHNNTRNPFLNGFTPNEWLQRTGDETDSRYLDPKDF
;
A
#
# COMPACT_ATOMS: atom_id res chain seq x y z
N MET A 1 -5.11 27.28 -0.34
CA MET A 1 -4.42 26.83 -1.57
C MET A 1 -3.27 27.79 -1.83
N SER A 2 -2.03 27.35 -1.64
CA SER A 2 -0.86 28.16 -2.02
C SER A 2 -0.65 28.02 -3.53
N PHE A 3 -0.38 29.12 -4.23
CA PHE A 3 0.02 29.08 -5.63
C PHE A 3 1.35 28.31 -5.77
N PRO A 4 1.55 27.48 -6.81
CA PRO A 4 2.81 26.79 -7.00
C PRO A 4 3.95 27.80 -7.15
N ASN A 5 5.04 27.59 -6.40
CA ASN A 5 6.24 28.41 -6.46
C ASN A 5 6.88 28.28 -7.87
N PRO A 6 6.98 29.36 -8.67
CA PRO A 6 7.54 29.31 -10.02
C PRO A 6 8.96 28.75 -10.09
N ASP A 7 9.78 29.00 -9.07
CA ASP A 7 11.15 28.48 -8.99
C ASP A 7 11.18 26.97 -8.74
N GLY A 8 10.19 26.45 -8.00
CA GLY A 8 10.03 25.02 -7.76
C GLY A 8 9.64 24.27 -9.03
N GLN A 9 8.68 24.81 -9.79
CA GLN A 9 8.26 24.21 -11.06
C GLN A 9 9.39 24.17 -12.09
N LYS A 10 10.15 25.27 -12.23
CA LYS A 10 11.29 25.31 -13.15
C LYS A 10 12.34 24.24 -12.80
N LYS A 11 12.64 24.06 -11.52
CA LYS A 11 13.58 23.03 -11.05
C LYS A 11 13.09 21.62 -11.40
N LEU A 12 11.80 21.34 -11.19
CA LEU A 12 11.17 20.07 -11.57
C LEU A 12 11.31 19.80 -13.08
N ASP A 13 10.99 20.80 -13.92
CA ASP A 13 11.08 20.67 -15.38
C ASP A 13 12.53 20.36 -15.84
N GLU A 14 13.53 20.98 -15.21
CA GLU A 14 14.95 20.70 -15.46
C GLU A 14 15.35 19.27 -15.04
N MET A 15 14.81 18.76 -13.92
CA MET A 15 15.07 17.39 -13.46
C MET A 15 14.46 16.37 -14.42
N TYR A 16 13.21 16.57 -14.85
CA TYR A 16 12.57 15.73 -15.86
C TYR A 16 13.31 15.76 -17.19
N THR A 17 13.76 16.94 -17.64
CA THR A 17 14.52 17.08 -18.88
C THR A 17 15.77 16.20 -18.86
N LYS A 18 16.52 16.22 -17.76
CA LYS A 18 17.71 15.37 -17.57
C LYS A 18 17.36 13.89 -17.54
N LEU A 19 16.29 13.50 -16.84
CA LEU A 19 15.88 12.09 -16.78
C LEU A 19 15.48 11.58 -18.18
N LYS A 20 14.85 12.42 -19.00
CA LYS A 20 14.45 12.11 -20.39
C LYS A 20 15.62 11.97 -21.37
N GLU A 21 16.83 12.38 -21.00
CA GLU A 21 18.05 12.08 -21.77
C GLU A 21 18.41 10.59 -21.71
N HIS A 22 17.94 9.87 -20.69
CA HIS A 22 18.26 8.46 -20.41
C HIS A 22 17.04 7.52 -20.51
N LEU A 23 15.83 8.01 -20.20
CA LEU A 23 14.60 7.22 -20.20
C LEU A 23 13.54 7.79 -21.15
N SER A 24 12.78 6.91 -21.81
CA SER A 24 11.59 7.32 -22.55
C SER A 24 10.45 7.73 -21.61
N ASP A 25 9.48 8.48 -22.12
CA ASP A 25 8.29 8.89 -21.35
C ASP A 25 7.51 7.67 -20.81
N GLU A 26 7.42 6.58 -21.56
CA GLU A 26 6.76 5.34 -21.12
C GLU A 26 7.50 4.67 -19.95
N ARG A 27 8.84 4.72 -19.96
CA ARG A 27 9.65 4.16 -18.87
C ARG A 27 9.55 4.99 -17.61
N ILE A 28 9.44 6.32 -17.74
CA ILE A 28 9.21 7.24 -16.61
C ILE A 28 7.80 7.04 -16.04
N ASP A 29 6.77 6.97 -16.89
CA ASP A 29 5.41 6.68 -16.43
C ASP A 29 5.35 5.33 -15.71
N LEU A 30 6.03 4.30 -16.22
CA LEU A 30 6.08 3.01 -15.52
C LEU A 30 6.71 3.11 -14.11
N LEU A 31 7.75 3.94 -13.91
CA LEU A 31 8.28 4.21 -12.58
C LEU A 31 7.24 4.86 -11.68
N ARG A 32 6.53 5.90 -12.17
CA ARG A 32 5.43 6.54 -11.45
C ARG A 32 4.41 5.52 -10.96
N ARG A 33 3.93 4.66 -11.87
CA ARG A 33 2.94 3.63 -11.58
C ARG A 33 3.43 2.64 -10.52
N TYR A 34 4.71 2.27 -10.54
CA TYR A 34 5.29 1.42 -9.50
C TYR A 34 5.39 2.11 -8.13
N PHE A 35 5.71 3.41 -8.08
CA PHE A 35 5.76 4.16 -6.83
C PHE A 35 4.37 4.26 -6.20
N GLU A 36 3.36 4.62 -6.99
CA GLU A 36 1.96 4.67 -6.51
C GLU A 36 1.46 3.29 -6.09
N ALA A 37 1.71 2.25 -6.90
CA ALA A 37 1.33 0.89 -6.55
C ALA A 37 2.03 0.40 -5.26
N ALA A 38 3.32 0.68 -5.10
CA ALA A 38 4.07 0.29 -3.91
C ALA A 38 3.61 1.06 -2.67
N ASN A 39 3.26 2.34 -2.83
CA ASN A 39 2.65 3.16 -1.78
C ASN A 39 1.36 2.50 -1.26
N ASN A 40 0.43 2.20 -2.16
CA ASN A 40 -0.89 1.67 -1.80
C ASN A 40 -0.84 0.21 -1.33
N PHE A 41 0.13 -0.58 -1.82
CA PHE A 41 0.25 -2.00 -1.50
C PHE A 41 1.06 -2.28 -0.22
N TYR A 42 2.22 -1.62 -0.06
CA TYR A 42 3.13 -1.90 1.06
C TYR A 42 3.04 -0.87 2.19
N GLN A 43 2.53 0.33 1.91
CA GLN A 43 2.49 1.54 2.76
C GLN A 43 3.83 2.06 3.28
N ILE A 44 4.80 1.18 3.50
CA ILE A 44 6.18 1.51 3.82
C ILE A 44 7.12 0.47 3.20
N ILE A 45 8.09 0.95 2.42
CA ILE A 45 9.04 0.11 1.70
C ILE A 45 10.35 0.87 1.46
N THR A 46 11.49 0.17 1.53
CA THR A 46 12.78 0.78 1.16
C THR A 46 12.86 0.98 -0.35
N LEU A 47 13.48 2.08 -0.77
CA LEU A 47 13.75 2.34 -2.18
C LEU A 47 14.60 1.22 -2.81
N LYS A 48 15.56 0.66 -2.07
CA LYS A 48 16.32 -0.54 -2.46
C LYS A 48 15.42 -1.73 -2.78
N ARG A 49 14.41 -2.01 -1.95
CA ARG A 49 13.47 -3.12 -2.17
C ARG A 49 12.56 -2.84 -3.37
N LEU A 50 12.04 -1.62 -3.49
CA LEU A 50 11.23 -1.20 -4.64
C LEU A 50 12.01 -1.32 -5.95
N PHE A 51 13.24 -0.82 -6.00
CA PHE A 51 14.14 -0.93 -7.16
C PHE A 51 14.33 -2.39 -7.61
N ARG A 52 14.54 -3.31 -6.66
CA ARG A 52 14.67 -4.74 -6.95
C ARG A 52 13.39 -5.34 -7.52
N ILE A 53 12.23 -5.01 -6.94
CA ILE A 53 10.92 -5.47 -7.44
C ILE A 53 10.74 -5.03 -8.90
N ILE A 54 10.93 -3.74 -9.18
CA ILE A 54 10.80 -3.16 -10.52
C ILE A 54 11.73 -3.90 -11.50
N ASN A 55 13.01 -4.03 -11.17
CA ASN A 55 13.96 -4.68 -12.08
C ASN A 55 13.72 -6.19 -12.25
N SER A 56 13.13 -6.86 -11.26
CA SER A 56 12.77 -8.28 -11.39
C SER A 56 11.55 -8.53 -12.28
N GLN A 57 10.66 -7.54 -12.41
CA GLN A 57 9.39 -7.64 -13.14
C GLN A 57 9.47 -7.08 -14.57
N ASN A 58 10.60 -6.55 -14.99
CA ASN A 58 10.77 -5.95 -16.31
C ASN A 58 11.93 -6.58 -17.06
N SER A 59 11.75 -6.81 -18.36
CA SER A 59 12.81 -7.31 -19.23
C SER A 59 13.95 -6.29 -19.42
N GLU A 60 13.61 -5.01 -19.47
CA GLU A 60 14.56 -3.90 -19.47
C GLU A 60 14.69 -3.31 -18.07
N THR A 61 15.92 -3.36 -17.53
CA THR A 61 16.21 -2.88 -16.17
C THR A 61 16.47 -1.38 -16.15
N TYR A 62 16.11 -0.73 -15.04
CA TYR A 62 16.52 0.62 -14.70
C TYR A 62 17.90 0.58 -14.04
N THR A 63 18.73 1.57 -14.33
CA THR A 63 19.95 1.79 -13.54
C THR A 63 19.57 2.38 -12.17
N GLU A 64 20.44 2.20 -11.18
CA GLU A 64 20.22 2.84 -9.87
C GLU A 64 20.17 4.37 -9.99
N GLY A 65 20.99 4.95 -10.87
CA GLY A 65 21.01 6.39 -11.13
C GLY A 65 19.67 6.91 -11.67
N ASP A 66 19.09 6.25 -12.67
CA ASP A 66 17.79 6.67 -13.24
C ASP A 66 16.65 6.53 -12.22
N PHE A 67 16.65 5.42 -11.46
CA PHE A 67 15.66 5.17 -10.42
C PHE A 67 15.75 6.22 -9.30
N LEU A 68 16.96 6.53 -8.82
CA LEU A 68 17.16 7.55 -7.79
C LEU A 68 16.89 8.97 -8.30
N ALA A 69 17.17 9.25 -9.57
CA ALA A 69 16.81 10.52 -10.20
C ALA A 69 15.29 10.69 -10.21
N TYR A 70 14.53 9.64 -10.56
CA TYR A 70 13.07 9.67 -10.46
C TYR A 70 12.59 9.80 -9.00
N ALA A 71 13.14 9.03 -8.06
CA ALA A 71 12.78 9.13 -6.64
C ALA A 71 13.02 10.54 -6.07
N GLU A 72 14.07 11.22 -6.51
CA GLU A 72 14.33 12.61 -6.12
C GLU A 72 13.34 13.58 -6.77
N ILE A 73 12.92 13.37 -8.03
CA ILE A 73 11.82 14.15 -8.64
C ILE A 73 10.56 14.04 -7.78
N THR A 74 10.17 12.80 -7.44
CA THR A 74 8.98 12.50 -6.65
C THR A 74 8.99 13.19 -5.27
N ARG A 75 10.16 13.41 -4.65
CA ARG A 75 10.29 14.19 -3.40
C ARG A 75 9.90 15.67 -3.53
N HIS A 76 9.87 16.22 -4.75
CA HIS A 76 9.47 17.61 -5.03
C HIS A 76 8.07 17.70 -5.65
N GLU A 77 7.42 16.57 -5.90
CA GLU A 77 6.05 16.46 -6.41
C GLU A 77 5.06 16.21 -5.26
N ARG A 78 3.77 16.38 -5.53
CA ARG A 78 2.72 16.10 -4.54
C ARG A 78 2.16 14.70 -4.77
N HIS A 79 2.33 13.83 -3.79
CA HIS A 79 1.80 12.47 -3.75
C HIS A 79 1.15 12.20 -2.38
N TYR A 80 0.45 11.08 -2.25
CA TYR A 80 -0.03 10.56 -0.95
C TYR A 80 1.05 9.74 -0.24
N PHE A 81 2.32 10.07 -0.47
CA PHE A 81 3.48 9.48 0.18
C PHE A 81 4.65 10.46 0.20
N GLU A 82 5.57 10.20 1.12
CA GLU A 82 6.83 10.92 1.23
C GLU A 82 8.00 9.94 1.14
N ILE A 83 9.19 10.45 0.82
CA ILE A 83 10.42 9.66 0.79
C ILE A 83 11.41 10.22 1.81
N TYR A 84 11.70 9.47 2.86
CA TYR A 84 12.59 9.90 3.96
C TYR A 84 13.72 8.91 4.23
N GLY A 85 14.89 9.43 4.57
CA GLY A 85 15.95 8.69 5.24
C GLY A 85 15.58 8.37 6.68
N LEU A 86 16.17 7.32 7.23
CA LEU A 86 15.99 6.95 8.65
C LEU A 86 16.48 8.07 9.58
N ASP A 87 17.53 8.78 9.22
CA ASP A 87 18.04 9.96 9.94
C ASP A 87 17.13 11.19 9.85
N GLU A 88 16.21 11.23 8.88
CA GLU A 88 15.21 12.29 8.76
C GLU A 88 14.01 12.04 9.71
N ILE A 89 13.74 10.78 10.09
CA ILE A 89 12.53 10.39 10.85
C ILE A 89 12.79 9.68 12.19
N PHE A 90 14.02 9.21 12.45
CA PHE A 90 14.42 8.56 13.70
C PHE A 90 15.65 9.24 14.30
N GLU A 91 15.64 9.41 15.62
CA GLU A 91 16.80 9.96 16.33
C GLU A 91 18.01 9.02 16.26
N ARG A 92 19.21 9.62 16.18
CA ARG A 92 20.51 8.94 16.30
C ARG A 92 20.78 7.86 15.23
N GLN A 93 20.19 8.00 14.06
CA GLN A 93 20.52 7.17 12.90
C GLN A 93 21.71 7.74 12.13
N PRO A 94 22.50 6.88 11.45
CA PRO A 94 23.48 7.35 10.48
C PRO A 94 22.78 7.99 9.27
N GLU A 95 23.48 8.90 8.59
CA GLU A 95 22.99 9.54 7.36
C GLU A 95 22.59 8.48 6.32
N SER A 96 21.35 8.57 5.83
CA SER A 96 20.83 7.63 4.85
C SER A 96 21.33 7.97 3.44
N THR A 97 21.99 7.01 2.80
CA THR A 97 22.19 7.08 1.34
C THR A 97 20.84 7.07 0.62
N PRO A 98 20.68 7.74 -0.54
CA PRO A 98 19.40 7.84 -1.25
C PRO A 98 18.68 6.49 -1.45
N ILE A 99 19.39 5.42 -1.81
CA ILE A 99 18.80 4.09 -2.04
C ILE A 99 18.24 3.41 -0.78
N ASN A 100 18.69 3.83 0.41
CA ASN A 100 18.24 3.30 1.69
C ASN A 100 17.10 4.12 2.31
N ARG A 101 16.62 5.16 1.64
CA ARG A 101 15.41 5.88 2.05
C ARG A 101 14.17 5.00 1.95
N LEU A 102 13.15 5.36 2.72
CA LEU A 102 11.83 4.74 2.75
C LEU A 102 10.84 5.57 1.95
N LEU A 103 10.05 4.91 1.12
CA LEU A 103 8.76 5.44 0.68
C LEU A 103 7.75 5.15 1.79
N ILE A 104 7.04 6.17 2.26
CA ILE A 104 6.10 6.10 3.39
C ILE A 104 4.78 6.75 3.00
N HIS A 105 3.69 6.00 3.07
CA HIS A 105 2.34 6.49 2.84
C HIS A 105 1.99 7.62 3.81
N GLU A 106 1.36 8.69 3.31
CA GLU A 106 1.07 9.92 4.07
C GLU A 106 0.29 9.63 5.36
N SER A 107 -0.67 8.70 5.33
CA SER A 107 -1.47 8.33 6.50
C SER A 107 -0.64 7.82 7.68
N LEU A 108 0.54 7.25 7.45
CA LEU A 108 1.42 6.76 8.52
C LEU A 108 2.18 7.91 9.20
N LEU A 109 2.36 9.03 8.50
CA LEU A 109 3.04 10.21 9.02
C LEU A 109 2.13 11.03 9.93
N GLU A 110 0.83 11.12 9.61
CA GLU A 110 -0.14 11.88 10.40
C GLU A 110 -0.20 11.45 11.87
N TYR A 111 -0.05 10.15 12.13
CA TYR A 111 -0.14 9.56 13.47
C TYR A 111 1.20 9.03 14.03
N ASN A 112 2.29 9.16 13.26
CA ASN A 112 3.60 8.54 13.53
C ASN A 112 3.58 7.00 13.61
N ASP A 113 2.60 6.36 12.98
CA ASP A 113 2.45 4.89 12.93
C ASP A 113 3.58 4.21 12.13
N TYR A 114 4.33 4.99 11.34
CA TYR A 114 5.49 4.47 10.60
C TYR A 114 6.56 3.86 11.52
N VAL A 115 6.68 4.29 12.77
CA VAL A 115 7.69 3.79 13.73
C VAL A 115 7.45 2.31 14.05
N GLU A 116 6.21 1.99 14.45
CA GLU A 116 5.79 0.64 14.80
C GLU A 116 5.79 -0.24 13.57
N LEU A 117 5.18 0.22 12.47
CA LEU A 117 5.09 -0.53 11.23
C LEU A 117 6.48 -0.83 10.64
N TYR A 118 7.40 0.15 10.64
CA TYR A 118 8.77 -0.07 10.18
C TYR A 118 9.48 -1.14 11.01
N SER A 119 9.36 -1.06 12.34
CA SER A 119 10.00 -1.98 13.29
C SER A 119 9.48 -3.42 13.16
N GLU A 120 8.15 -3.58 13.09
CA GLU A 120 7.47 -4.86 12.89
C GLU A 120 7.89 -5.53 11.56
N LYS A 121 8.06 -4.74 10.48
CA LYS A 121 8.38 -5.26 9.15
C LYS A 121 9.85 -5.67 8.98
N GLN A 122 10.75 -5.28 9.89
CA GLN A 122 12.18 -5.57 9.75
C GLN A 122 12.48 -7.07 9.73
N GLY A 123 13.38 -7.48 8.83
CA GLY A 123 13.79 -8.87 8.67
C GLY A 123 12.70 -9.82 8.15
N ARG A 124 11.48 -9.31 7.88
CA ARG A 124 10.38 -10.09 7.33
C ARG A 124 10.45 -10.11 5.81
N ALA A 125 10.08 -11.25 5.26
CA ALA A 125 9.98 -11.44 3.82
C ALA A 125 8.81 -10.63 3.22
N TYR A 126 8.92 -10.29 1.93
CA TYR A 126 7.89 -9.55 1.19
C TYR A 126 7.10 -10.47 0.26
N TYR A 127 5.78 -10.30 0.21
CA TYR A 127 4.98 -10.89 -0.85
C TYR A 127 5.07 -9.98 -2.07
N VAL A 128 5.62 -10.50 -3.17
CA VAL A 128 5.72 -9.76 -4.44
C VAL A 128 4.72 -10.38 -5.42
N PRO A 129 3.58 -9.72 -5.73
CA PRO A 129 2.65 -10.22 -6.74
C PRO A 129 3.25 -10.13 -8.14
N GLU A 130 2.61 -10.76 -9.12
CA GLU A 130 2.92 -10.55 -10.54
C GLU A 130 2.75 -9.06 -10.92
N LYS A 131 3.50 -8.60 -11.93
CA LYS A 131 3.54 -7.20 -12.36
C LYS A 131 2.14 -6.63 -12.60
N GLU A 132 1.31 -7.35 -13.34
CA GLU A 132 -0.04 -6.92 -13.72
C GLU A 132 -0.99 -6.84 -12.53
N VAL A 133 -0.69 -7.55 -11.44
CA VAL A 133 -1.45 -7.49 -10.19
C VAL A 133 -0.96 -6.31 -9.36
N LEU A 134 0.36 -6.14 -9.20
CA LEU A 134 0.93 -5.01 -8.45
C LEU A 134 0.46 -3.67 -9.02
N LEU A 135 0.56 -3.49 -10.34
CA LEU A 135 0.24 -2.23 -10.99
C LEU A 135 -1.25 -1.84 -10.94
N LYS A 136 -2.15 -2.73 -10.51
CA LYS A 136 -3.56 -2.35 -10.24
C LYS A 136 -3.68 -1.47 -9.01
N TYR A 137 -2.76 -1.60 -8.05
CA TYR A 137 -2.71 -0.77 -6.85
C TYR A 137 -2.24 0.65 -7.12
N GLU A 138 -1.89 1.01 -8.36
CA GLU A 138 -1.73 2.43 -8.73
C GLU A 138 -3.02 3.23 -8.41
N ASP A 139 -4.17 2.61 -8.63
CA ASP A 139 -5.45 3.16 -8.19
C ASP A 139 -5.62 2.93 -6.68
N GLU A 140 -5.63 4.01 -5.90
CA GLU A 140 -5.79 3.97 -4.44
C GLU A 140 -7.13 3.34 -4.00
N PHE A 141 -8.13 3.35 -4.88
CA PHE A 141 -9.44 2.74 -4.63
C PHE A 141 -9.53 1.29 -5.12
N TYR A 142 -8.44 0.74 -5.67
CA TYR A 142 -8.42 -0.64 -6.16
C TYR A 142 -8.69 -1.65 -5.05
N CYS A 143 -9.71 -2.48 -5.26
CA CYS A 143 -10.07 -3.58 -4.40
C CYS A 143 -10.02 -4.90 -5.18
N GLU A 144 -9.20 -5.85 -4.70
CA GLU A 144 -9.17 -7.20 -5.28
C GLU A 144 -10.55 -7.85 -5.18
N GLN A 145 -11.07 -8.32 -6.32
CA GLN A 145 -12.37 -8.99 -6.40
C GLN A 145 -12.27 -10.46 -5.97
N THR A 146 -11.81 -10.69 -4.74
CA THR A 146 -11.67 -12.04 -4.17
C THR A 146 -13.04 -12.65 -3.88
N PRO A 147 -13.16 -13.98 -3.79
CA PRO A 147 -14.41 -14.63 -3.38
C PRO A 147 -14.94 -14.10 -2.03
N GLN A 148 -14.04 -13.76 -1.10
CA GLN A 148 -14.39 -13.22 0.22
C GLN A 148 -14.92 -11.79 0.13
N PHE A 149 -14.31 -10.93 -0.71
CA PHE A 149 -14.83 -9.58 -0.96
C PHE A 149 -16.23 -9.64 -1.60
N LEU A 150 -16.39 -10.49 -2.63
CA LEU A 150 -17.67 -10.67 -3.30
C LEU A 150 -18.76 -11.22 -2.37
N ALA A 151 -18.41 -12.11 -1.44
CA ALA A 151 -19.33 -12.63 -0.45
C ALA A 151 -19.76 -11.55 0.57
N MET A 152 -18.84 -10.68 1.02
CA MET A 152 -19.17 -9.55 1.87
C MET A 152 -20.07 -8.54 1.13
N ARG A 153 -19.75 -8.23 -0.13
CA ARG A 153 -20.56 -7.38 -1.00
C ARG A 153 -21.99 -7.91 -1.14
N GLU A 154 -22.13 -9.19 -1.49
CA GLU A 154 -23.44 -9.85 -1.61
C GLU A 154 -24.24 -9.78 -0.30
N PHE A 155 -23.57 -9.98 0.85
CA PHE A 155 -24.21 -9.83 2.15
C PHE A 155 -24.69 -8.40 2.40
N CYS A 156 -23.86 -7.39 2.16
CA CYS A 156 -24.23 -5.98 2.33
C CYS A 156 -25.41 -5.61 1.42
N THR A 157 -25.35 -5.94 0.12
CA THR A 157 -26.41 -5.63 -0.84
C THR A 157 -27.73 -6.29 -0.48
N LYS A 158 -27.74 -7.58 -0.10
CA LYS A 158 -28.98 -8.30 0.27
C LYS A 158 -29.64 -7.77 1.54
N ASN A 159 -28.85 -7.21 2.46
CA ASN A 159 -29.32 -6.82 3.78
C ASN A 159 -29.54 -5.30 3.93
N ALA A 160 -29.25 -4.51 2.89
CA ALA A 160 -29.52 -3.08 2.86
C ALA A 160 -31.01 -2.82 2.64
N LYS A 161 -31.64 -2.02 3.52
CA LYS A 161 -33.08 -1.69 3.39
C LYS A 161 -33.37 -0.73 2.23
N LYS A 162 -32.51 0.26 2.01
CA LYS A 162 -32.51 1.25 0.92
C LYS A 162 -31.14 1.92 0.86
N SER A 163 -30.29 1.51 -0.07
CA SER A 163 -29.00 2.14 -0.30
C SER A 163 -28.70 2.08 -1.80
N ASP A 164 -28.14 3.16 -2.34
CA ASP A 164 -27.57 3.13 -3.69
C ASP A 164 -26.33 2.23 -3.68
N ASP A 165 -26.00 1.65 -4.84
CA ASP A 165 -24.82 0.80 -5.01
C ASP A 165 -23.55 1.56 -4.60
N GLU A 166 -23.46 2.86 -4.88
CA GLU A 166 -22.35 3.73 -4.49
C GLU A 166 -22.12 3.73 -2.96
N VAL A 167 -23.19 3.81 -2.16
CA VAL A 167 -23.09 3.81 -0.69
C VAL A 167 -22.66 2.43 -0.17
N ILE A 168 -23.01 1.34 -0.87
CA ILE A 168 -22.54 -0.01 -0.54
C ILE A 168 -21.06 -0.15 -0.87
N GLU A 169 -20.58 0.40 -1.98
CA GLU A 169 -19.15 0.40 -2.32
C GLU A 169 -18.34 1.22 -1.30
N ASP A 170 -18.82 2.40 -0.88
CA ASP A 170 -18.17 3.21 0.17
C ASP A 170 -18.05 2.44 1.49
N LEU A 171 -19.12 1.74 1.89
CA LEU A 171 -19.10 0.90 3.08
C LEU A 171 -18.09 -0.25 2.93
N LEU A 172 -18.05 -0.92 1.77
CA LEU A 172 -17.12 -2.02 1.51
C LEU A 172 -15.67 -1.53 1.53
N PHE A 173 -15.40 -0.34 0.99
CA PHE A 173 -14.09 0.29 1.05
C PHE A 173 -13.69 0.58 2.51
N ALA A 174 -14.61 1.11 3.34
CA ALA A 174 -14.34 1.34 4.76
C ALA A 174 -14.09 0.05 5.55
N ILE A 175 -14.85 -1.03 5.26
CA ILE A 175 -14.60 -2.35 5.83
C ILE A 175 -13.23 -2.86 5.40
N LEU A 176 -12.88 -2.74 4.11
CA LEU A 176 -11.58 -3.14 3.58
C LEU A 176 -10.41 -2.36 4.18
N PHE A 177 -10.59 -1.06 4.38
CA PHE A 177 -9.61 -0.23 5.06
C PHE A 177 -9.39 -0.73 6.49
N ASN A 178 -10.49 -1.00 7.22
CA ASN A 178 -10.41 -1.51 8.58
C ASN A 178 -9.73 -2.87 8.67
N VAL A 179 -10.05 -3.86 7.82
CA VAL A 179 -9.38 -5.18 7.89
C VAL A 179 -7.87 -5.13 7.61
N LYS A 180 -7.36 -4.03 7.04
CA LYS A 180 -5.91 -3.83 6.84
C LYS A 180 -5.22 -3.26 8.09
N CYS A 181 -5.97 -2.75 9.07
CA CYS A 181 -5.42 -2.24 10.33
C CYS A 181 -5.08 -3.38 11.30
N GLU A 182 -3.98 -3.24 12.04
CA GLU A 182 -3.48 -4.26 12.97
C GLU A 182 -4.47 -4.62 14.10
N HIS A 183 -5.17 -3.63 14.65
CA HIS A 183 -6.13 -3.81 15.74
C HIS A 183 -7.58 -3.84 15.26
N SER A 184 -7.79 -4.28 14.02
CA SER A 184 -9.11 -4.28 13.41
C SER A 184 -10.07 -5.23 14.09
N SER A 185 -11.30 -4.73 14.32
CA SER A 185 -12.37 -5.50 14.92
C SER A 185 -13.59 -5.50 14.01
N PRO A 186 -14.31 -6.64 13.89
CA PRO A 186 -15.61 -6.65 13.25
C PRO A 186 -16.61 -5.67 13.88
N PHE A 187 -16.40 -5.26 15.14
CA PHE A 187 -17.23 -4.26 15.81
C PHE A 187 -16.98 -2.85 15.28
N ASP A 188 -15.75 -2.50 14.91
CA ASP A 188 -15.43 -1.22 14.26
C ASP A 188 -16.15 -1.11 12.92
N ALA A 189 -16.23 -2.24 12.20
CA ALA A 189 -16.98 -2.32 10.96
C ALA A 189 -18.48 -2.00 11.13
N LEU A 190 -19.08 -2.31 12.29
CA LEU A 190 -20.47 -1.93 12.58
C LEU A 190 -20.63 -0.41 12.76
N GLU A 191 -19.60 0.28 13.24
CA GLU A 191 -19.63 1.74 13.35
C GLU A 191 -19.67 2.38 11.96
N PHE A 192 -18.97 1.83 10.98
CA PHE A 192 -19.06 2.30 9.59
C PHE A 192 -20.46 2.13 9.02
N ILE A 193 -21.12 1.00 9.27
CA ILE A 193 -22.52 0.79 8.84
C ILE A 193 -23.41 1.94 9.31
N ASN A 194 -23.26 2.36 10.57
CA ASN A 194 -23.99 3.49 11.12
C ASN A 194 -23.57 4.83 10.47
N LYS A 195 -22.25 5.03 10.27
CA LYS A 195 -21.67 6.26 9.70
C LYS A 195 -22.11 6.52 8.25
N PHE A 196 -22.13 5.49 7.41
CA PHE A 196 -22.54 5.60 6.00
C PHE A 196 -24.06 5.65 5.81
N SER A 197 -24.84 5.72 6.91
CA SER A 197 -26.31 5.71 6.88
C SER A 197 -26.91 4.50 6.14
N VAL A 198 -26.11 3.43 5.95
CA VAL A 198 -26.59 2.18 5.37
C VAL A 198 -27.42 1.49 6.43
N GLN A 199 -28.73 1.44 6.22
CA GLN A 199 -29.60 0.64 7.08
C GLN A 199 -29.42 -0.84 6.74
N LEU A 200 -28.26 -1.41 7.08
CA LEU A 200 -28.05 -2.85 7.04
C LEU A 200 -28.84 -3.48 8.18
N ASP A 201 -29.73 -4.41 7.84
CA ASP A 201 -30.39 -5.26 8.82
C ASP A 201 -29.43 -6.35 9.33
N VAL A 202 -28.45 -5.97 10.15
CA VAL A 202 -27.58 -6.91 10.88
C VAL A 202 -28.18 -7.20 12.25
N ASN A 203 -29.37 -7.81 12.27
CA ASN A 203 -30.00 -8.24 13.52
C ASN A 203 -29.28 -9.44 14.15
N LYS A 204 -29.66 -9.82 15.39
CA LYS A 204 -29.05 -10.94 16.14
C LYS A 204 -28.92 -12.25 15.35
N LYS A 205 -29.76 -12.52 14.35
CA LYS A 205 -29.69 -13.74 13.54
C LYS A 205 -28.63 -13.66 12.43
N LYS A 206 -28.39 -12.46 11.88
CA LYS A 206 -27.45 -12.22 10.77
C LYS A 206 -26.06 -11.82 11.27
N PHE A 207 -25.96 -11.35 12.51
CA PHE A 207 -24.70 -10.94 13.12
C PHE A 207 -23.61 -12.03 13.08
N PRO A 208 -23.88 -13.32 13.40
CA PRO A 208 -22.84 -14.36 13.30
C PRO A 208 -22.32 -14.57 11.87
N GLU A 209 -23.18 -14.42 10.86
CA GLU A 209 -22.77 -14.53 9.46
C GLU A 209 -21.89 -13.35 9.03
N PHE A 210 -22.24 -12.12 9.45
CA PHE A 210 -21.42 -10.93 9.22
C PHE A 210 -20.02 -11.09 9.82
N ILE A 211 -19.92 -11.53 11.08
CA ILE A 211 -18.62 -11.78 11.74
C ILE A 211 -17.80 -12.80 10.96
N ARG A 212 -18.41 -13.92 10.54
CA ARG A 212 -17.73 -14.93 9.74
C ARG A 212 -17.21 -14.35 8.42
N LEU A 213 -18.04 -13.61 7.68
CA LEU A 213 -17.64 -12.98 6.42
C LEU A 213 -16.52 -11.95 6.62
N TYR A 214 -16.58 -11.18 7.71
CA TYR A 214 -15.54 -10.21 8.05
C TYR A 214 -14.21 -10.92 8.34
N CYS A 215 -14.21 -11.98 9.15
CA CYS A 215 -13.00 -12.74 9.44
C CYS A 215 -12.42 -13.41 8.19
N GLU A 216 -13.27 -13.97 7.33
CA GLU A 216 -12.82 -14.51 6.04
C GLU A 216 -12.21 -13.44 5.15
N LEU A 217 -12.83 -12.25 5.07
CA LEU A 217 -12.30 -11.12 4.33
C LEU A 217 -10.94 -10.67 4.89
N HIS A 218 -10.84 -10.45 6.20
CA HIS A 218 -9.60 -10.07 6.88
C HIS A 218 -8.48 -11.07 6.61
N ASN A 219 -8.73 -12.36 6.84
CA ASN A 219 -7.69 -13.39 6.76
C ASN A 219 -7.17 -13.65 5.33
N ASN A 220 -7.90 -13.19 4.31
CA ASN A 220 -7.55 -13.35 2.90
C ASN A 220 -7.29 -12.02 2.17
N THR A 221 -7.22 -10.90 2.89
CA THR A 221 -6.87 -9.59 2.31
C THR A 221 -5.38 -9.32 2.49
N ARG A 222 -4.74 -8.79 1.44
CA ARG A 222 -3.33 -8.38 1.45
C ARG A 222 -3.13 -7.30 2.51
N ASN A 223 -2.18 -7.51 3.42
CA ASN A 223 -1.97 -6.61 4.55
C ASN A 223 -0.56 -5.96 4.52
N PRO A 224 -0.47 -4.63 4.52
CA PRO A 224 0.79 -3.89 4.64
C PRO A 224 1.65 -4.28 5.85
N PHE A 225 1.06 -4.53 7.03
CA PHE A 225 1.75 -5.00 8.24
C PHE A 225 2.46 -6.34 8.03
N LEU A 226 1.95 -7.15 7.11
CA LEU A 226 2.52 -8.45 6.74
C LEU A 226 3.31 -8.37 5.44
N ASN A 227 3.88 -7.22 5.08
CA ASN A 227 4.65 -7.03 3.84
C ASN A 227 3.92 -7.52 2.57
N GLY A 228 2.60 -7.34 2.51
CA GLY A 228 1.77 -7.73 1.37
C GLY A 228 1.23 -9.17 1.41
N PHE A 229 1.59 -9.97 2.42
CA PHE A 229 0.94 -11.26 2.65
C PHE A 229 -0.48 -11.07 3.16
N THR A 230 -1.35 -12.05 2.91
CA THR A 230 -2.59 -12.20 3.69
C THR A 230 -2.26 -12.87 5.04
N PRO A 231 -3.08 -12.68 6.09
CA PRO A 231 -2.88 -13.38 7.36
C PRO A 231 -2.80 -14.91 7.22
N ASN A 232 -3.61 -15.52 6.34
CA ASN A 232 -3.57 -16.95 6.07
C ASN A 232 -2.25 -17.41 5.42
N GLU A 233 -1.75 -16.67 4.43
CA GLU A 233 -0.46 -16.99 3.82
C GLU A 233 0.68 -16.79 4.81
N TRP A 234 0.62 -15.72 5.62
CA TRP A 234 1.63 -15.46 6.66
C TRP A 234 1.70 -16.60 7.68
N LEU A 235 0.55 -17.09 8.15
CA LEU A 235 0.47 -18.21 9.07
C LEU A 235 1.03 -19.52 8.48
N GLN A 236 0.84 -19.75 7.18
CA GLN A 236 1.41 -20.93 6.51
C GLN A 236 2.93 -20.85 6.41
N ARG A 237 3.51 -19.63 6.37
CA ARG A 237 4.95 -19.40 6.26
C ARG A 237 5.72 -19.51 7.57
N THR A 238 5.10 -19.27 8.72
CA THR A 238 5.79 -19.45 10.02
C THR A 238 6.20 -20.90 10.27
N GLY A 239 5.75 -21.86 9.46
CA GLY A 239 6.26 -23.23 9.41
C GLY A 239 7.41 -23.48 8.44
N ASP A 240 7.83 -22.51 7.63
CA ASP A 240 8.73 -22.70 6.48
C ASP A 240 9.69 -21.49 6.30
N GLU A 241 10.48 -21.20 7.34
CA GLU A 241 11.43 -20.07 7.44
C GLU A 241 12.59 -20.09 6.41
N THR A 242 12.56 -20.97 5.40
CA THR A 242 13.67 -21.20 4.46
C THR A 242 13.36 -20.85 3.00
N ASP A 243 12.18 -20.30 2.68
CA ASP A 243 11.87 -19.90 1.30
C ASP A 243 12.70 -18.68 0.85
N SER A 244 13.79 -18.97 0.17
CA SER A 244 14.80 -18.03 -0.35
C SER A 244 14.28 -17.10 -1.44
N ARG A 245 13.03 -17.25 -1.91
CA ARG A 245 12.42 -16.32 -2.87
C ARG A 245 12.00 -14.99 -2.24
N TYR A 246 11.89 -14.95 -0.90
CA TYR A 246 11.34 -13.80 -0.19
C TYR A 246 12.23 -13.27 0.95
N LEU A 247 13.31 -13.96 1.28
CA LEU A 247 14.31 -13.52 2.27
C LEU A 247 15.49 -12.85 1.55
N ASP A 248 15.89 -11.65 1.99
CA ASP A 248 17.26 -11.19 1.77
C ASP A 248 17.92 -10.92 3.14
N PRO A 249 18.90 -11.74 3.57
CA PRO A 249 19.71 -11.46 4.76
C PRO A 249 20.59 -10.20 4.64
N LYS A 250 20.47 -9.41 3.57
CA LYS A 250 21.19 -8.13 3.36
C LYS A 250 20.29 -6.90 3.37
N ASP A 251 19.06 -7.03 3.87
CA ASP A 251 18.25 -5.87 4.28
C ASP A 251 18.46 -5.52 5.78
N PHE A 252 19.44 -6.17 6.43
CA PHE A 252 20.00 -5.81 7.75
C PHE A 252 21.25 -4.95 7.59
#